data_AF-A0A8B7E0U8-F1
#
_entry.id   AF-A0A8B7E0U8-F1
#
_cell.length_a   1.000
_cell.length_b   1.000
_cell.length_c   1.000
_cell.angle_alpha   90.00
_cell.angle_beta   90.00
_cell.angle_gamma   90.00
#
_symmetry.space_group_name_H-M   'P 1'
#
loop_
_entity.id
_entity.type
_entity.pdbx_description
1 polymer ?
#
loop_
_entity_poly.entity_id
_entity_poly.type
_entity_poly.pdbx_seq_one_letter_code
_entity_poly.pdbx_strand_id
1 'polypeptide(L)'
;CEYVQLAADLRMTKAIKSQIEAFLKGFYQFIPHHLVSLFNEYELELLLSGLPDLDLTDWKNSTVYQAGYSEDSQVIKWFWEVVGSLKKEEQVQLLQFTTGTSRVPWGGFSNLCGPSGNQLFTICRSADNTKMLPTSSTCYLNCALG
;
A
#
# COMPACT_ATOMS: atom_id res chain seq x y z
N CYS A 1 -16.75 -5.80 -19.20
CA CYS A 1 -18.08 -5.57 -18.61
C CYS A 1 -18.38 -4.07 -18.54
N GLU A 2 -19.09 -3.55 -19.54
CA GLU A 2 -19.38 -2.12 -19.72
C GLU A 2 -20.23 -1.52 -18.58
N TYR A 3 -21.23 -2.25 -18.09
CA TYR A 3 -22.08 -1.82 -16.98
C TYR A 3 -21.29 -1.54 -15.68
N VAL A 4 -20.30 -2.38 -15.36
CA VAL A 4 -19.48 -2.23 -14.15
C VAL A 4 -18.60 -0.99 -14.25
N GLN A 5 -18.03 -0.72 -15.43
CA GLN A 5 -17.22 0.48 -15.68
C GLN A 5 -18.06 1.76 -15.58
N LEU A 6 -19.25 1.78 -16.17
CA LEU A 6 -20.18 2.92 -16.11
C LEU A 6 -20.69 3.19 -14.69
N ALA A 7 -21.03 2.14 -13.93
CA ALA A 7 -21.48 2.27 -12.55
C ALA A 7 -20.37 2.79 -11.62
N ALA A 8 -19.13 2.32 -11.83
CA ALA A 8 -17.94 2.78 -11.12
C ALA A 8 -17.64 4.26 -11.43
N ASP A 9 -17.65 4.65 -12.70
CA ASP A 9 -17.42 6.04 -13.14
C ASP A 9 -18.49 7.01 -12.63
N LEU A 10 -19.75 6.55 -12.56
CA LEU A 10 -20.84 7.37 -12.06
C LEU A 10 -20.71 7.65 -10.55
N ARG A 11 -20.31 6.63 -9.78
CA ARG A 11 -20.11 6.75 -8.32
C ARG A 11 -18.84 7.50 -7.93
N MET A 12 -17.74 7.30 -8.65
CA MET A 12 -16.44 7.88 -8.30
C MET A 12 -16.21 9.26 -8.92
N THR A 13 -16.77 9.52 -10.10
CA THR A 13 -16.45 10.73 -10.87
C THR A 13 -17.67 11.64 -11.03
N LYS A 14 -18.82 11.10 -11.49
CA LYS A 14 -19.96 11.95 -11.89
C LYS A 14 -20.73 12.55 -10.71
N ALA A 15 -20.84 11.83 -9.59
CA ALA A 15 -21.57 12.30 -8.40
C ALA A 15 -20.88 13.49 -7.69
N ILE A 16 -19.56 13.64 -7.86
CA ILE A 16 -18.72 14.67 -7.21
C ILE A 16 -17.96 15.53 -8.22
N LYS A 17 -18.46 15.57 -9.47
CA LYS A 17 -17.76 16.17 -10.61
C LYS A 17 -17.47 17.65 -10.41
N SER A 18 -18.43 18.43 -9.91
CA SER A 18 -18.26 19.88 -9.72
C SER A 18 -17.21 20.22 -8.65
N GLN A 19 -17.13 19.41 -7.59
CA GLN A 19 -16.12 19.55 -6.53
C GLN A 19 -14.72 19.22 -7.06
N ILE A 20 -14.60 18.13 -7.85
CA ILE A 20 -13.33 17.74 -8.47
C ILE A 20 -12.85 18.82 -9.45
N GLU A 21 -13.73 19.33 -10.32
CA GLU A 21 -13.37 20.37 -11.29
C GLU A 21 -12.91 21.67 -10.61
N ALA A 22 -13.58 22.08 -9.52
CA ALA A 22 -13.17 23.24 -8.74
C ALA A 22 -11.81 23.04 -8.07
N PHE A 23 -11.55 21.86 -7.51
CA PHE A 23 -10.26 21.50 -6.92
C PHE A 23 -9.14 21.50 -7.97
N LEU A 24 -9.35 20.82 -9.10
CA LEU A 24 -8.37 20.75 -10.19
C LEU A 24 -8.07 22.13 -10.77
N LYS A 25 -9.07 23.01 -10.90
CA LYS A 25 -8.86 24.39 -11.35
C LYS A 25 -7.94 25.16 -10.40
N GLY A 26 -8.12 25.02 -9.09
CA GLY A 26 -7.23 25.62 -8.09
C GLY A 26 -5.84 25.01 -8.11
N PHE A 27 -5.74 23.68 -8.17
CA PHE A 27 -4.47 22.96 -8.19
C PHE A 27 -3.62 23.32 -9.42
N TYR A 28 -4.24 23.33 -10.61
CA TYR A 28 -3.55 23.66 -11.87
C TYR A 28 -3.21 25.14 -12.05
N GLN A 29 -3.74 26.02 -11.20
CA GLN A 29 -3.32 27.42 -11.16
C GLN A 29 -1.89 27.56 -10.61
N PHE A 30 -1.47 26.65 -9.73
CA PHE A 30 -0.14 26.67 -9.11
C PHE A 30 0.81 25.64 -9.74
N ILE A 31 0.29 24.46 -10.11
CA ILE A 31 1.10 23.36 -10.67
C ILE A 31 0.61 23.04 -12.08
N PRO A 32 1.39 23.33 -13.14
CA PRO A 32 0.98 23.04 -14.52
C PRO A 32 0.63 21.57 -14.75
N HIS A 33 -0.48 21.31 -15.45
CA HIS A 33 -0.98 19.96 -15.72
C HIS A 33 0.09 19.04 -16.34
N HIS A 34 0.90 19.56 -17.27
CA HIS A 34 1.93 18.76 -17.96
C HIS A 34 3.01 18.22 -17.03
N LEU A 35 3.29 18.87 -15.90
CA LEU A 35 4.24 18.38 -14.90
C LEU A 35 3.64 17.26 -14.06
N VAL A 36 2.35 17.38 -13.72
CA VAL A 36 1.61 16.37 -12.95
C VAL A 36 1.44 15.09 -13.76
N SER A 37 1.23 15.21 -15.07
CA SER A 37 1.07 14.05 -15.97
C SER A 37 2.35 13.22 -16.19
N LEU A 38 3.50 13.68 -15.70
CA LEU A 38 4.75 12.92 -15.76
C LEU A 38 4.83 11.85 -14.66
N PHE A 39 4.02 11.97 -13.62
CA PHE A 39 4.01 11.09 -12.46
C PHE A 39 2.83 10.12 -12.51
N ASN A 40 3.04 8.90 -12.04
CA ASN A 40 1.93 8.00 -11.74
C ASN A 40 1.21 8.42 -10.44
N GLU A 41 0.06 7.82 -10.16
CA GLU A 41 -0.76 8.13 -8.97
C GLU A 41 0.00 7.99 -7.65
N TYR A 42 0.96 7.06 -7.58
CA TYR A 42 1.74 6.75 -6.39
C TYR A 42 2.88 7.75 -6.17
N GLU A 43 3.57 8.12 -7.24
CA GLU A 43 4.60 9.16 -7.23
C GLU A 43 4.02 10.53 -6.89
N LEU A 44 2.82 10.83 -7.39
CA LEU A 44 2.12 12.06 -7.06
C LEU A 44 1.72 12.11 -5.59
N GLU A 45 1.23 11.00 -5.02
CA GLU A 45 0.94 10.90 -3.59
C GLU A 45 2.21 11.11 -2.75
N LEU A 46 3.31 10.47 -3.15
CA LEU A 46 4.60 10.58 -2.48
C LEU A 46 5.15 12.01 -2.51
N LEU A 47 5.02 12.69 -3.65
CA LEU A 47 5.48 14.07 -3.83
C LEU A 47 4.68 15.06 -2.97
N LEU A 48 3.37 14.82 -2.81
CA LEU A 48 2.49 15.67 -2.00
C LEU A 48 2.62 15.39 -0.50
N SER A 49 2.81 14.13 -0.10
CA SER A 49 2.79 13.70 1.30
C SER A 49 4.18 13.58 1.92
N GLY A 50 5.23 13.56 1.09
CA GLY A 50 6.59 13.23 1.50
C GLY A 50 6.82 11.72 1.66
N LEU A 51 8.09 11.32 1.70
CA LEU A 51 8.48 9.96 2.06
C LEU A 51 8.20 9.75 3.56
N PRO A 52 7.30 8.84 3.96
CA PRO A 52 7.15 8.48 5.36
C PRO A 52 8.46 7.84 5.85
N ASP A 53 8.91 8.22 7.04
CA ASP A 53 10.04 7.54 7.67
C ASP A 53 9.53 6.20 8.22
N LEU A 54 9.85 5.11 7.53
CA LEU A 54 9.41 3.77 7.90
C LEU A 54 10.33 3.21 8.99
N ASP A 55 9.78 2.99 10.18
CA ASP A 55 10.48 2.22 11.20
C ASP A 55 10.27 0.72 10.95
N LEU A 56 11.28 0.08 10.37
CA LEU A 56 11.28 -1.37 10.10
C LEU A 56 11.12 -2.20 11.38
N THR A 57 11.59 -1.68 12.52
CA THR A 57 11.48 -2.37 13.81
C THR A 57 10.04 -2.38 14.27
N ASP A 58 9.35 -1.23 14.18
CA ASP A 58 7.93 -1.11 14.49
C ASP A 58 7.08 -1.95 13.52
N TRP A 59 7.42 -1.95 12.23
CA TRP A 59 6.73 -2.77 11.23
C TRP A 59 6.87 -4.26 11.55
N LYS A 60 8.08 -4.72 11.84
CA LYS A 60 8.34 -6.12 12.20
C LYS A 60 7.63 -6.54 13.47
N ASN A 61 7.63 -5.69 14.50
CA ASN A 61 6.94 -5.95 15.77
C ASN A 61 5.41 -5.97 15.60
N SER A 62 4.90 -5.18 14.66
CA SER A 62 3.48 -5.09 14.32
C SER A 62 3.05 -6.09 13.23
N THR A 63 3.84 -7.14 12.98
CA THR A 63 3.55 -8.18 11.96
C THR A 63 3.07 -9.47 12.61
N VAL A 64 1.96 -10.02 12.11
CA VAL A 64 1.42 -11.32 12.54
C VAL A 64 1.84 -12.41 11.55
N TYR A 65 2.37 -13.52 12.06
CA TYR A 65 2.74 -14.69 11.25
C TYR A 65 1.67 -15.76 11.37
N GLN A 66 1.17 -16.27 10.24
CA GLN A 66 0.13 -17.30 10.19
C GLN A 66 0.51 -18.45 9.24
N ALA A 67 -0.30 -19.52 9.24
CA ALA A 67 -0.15 -20.67 8.35
C ALA A 67 1.22 -21.37 8.42
N GLY A 68 1.79 -21.47 9.62
CA GLY A 68 3.04 -22.22 9.87
C GLY A 68 4.32 -21.39 9.78
N TYR A 69 4.23 -20.07 9.61
CA TYR A 69 5.35 -19.17 9.84
C TYR A 69 5.41 -18.67 11.28
N SER A 70 6.63 -18.47 11.75
CA SER A 70 7.01 -17.83 13.00
C SER A 70 8.12 -16.83 12.73
N GLU A 71 8.38 -15.91 13.68
CA GLU A 71 9.50 -14.97 13.57
C GLU A 71 10.85 -15.68 13.35
N ASP A 72 10.99 -16.90 13.89
CA ASP A 72 12.20 -17.71 13.76
C ASP A 72 12.38 -18.39 12.41
N SER A 73 11.33 -18.44 11.59
CA SER A 73 11.33 -19.10 10.30
C SER A 73 12.36 -18.44 9.37
N GLN A 74 13.18 -19.25 8.70
CA GLN A 74 14.26 -18.75 7.83
C GLN A 74 13.73 -17.82 6.73
N VAL A 75 12.55 -18.13 6.17
CA VAL A 75 11.89 -17.29 5.15
C VAL A 75 11.54 -15.91 5.69
N ILE A 76 11.08 -15.81 6.94
CA ILE A 76 10.76 -14.54 7.59
C ILE A 76 12.04 -13.72 7.86
N LYS A 77 13.12 -14.39 8.29
CA LYS A 77 14.43 -13.74 8.47
C LYS A 77 14.96 -13.17 7.16
N TRP A 78 14.89 -13.95 6.07
CA TRP A 78 15.27 -13.48 4.73
C TRP A 78 14.38 -12.35 4.23
N PHE A 79 13.08 -12.40 4.47
CA PHE A 79 12.17 -11.31 4.11
C PHE A 79 12.62 -9.99 4.75
N TRP A 80 12.82 -9.96 6.08
CA TRP A 80 13.24 -8.74 6.77
C TRP A 80 14.66 -8.30 6.42
N GLU A 81 15.57 -9.23 6.12
CA GLU A 81 16.92 -8.91 5.63
C GLU A 81 16.86 -8.22 4.26
N VAL A 82 16.03 -8.73 3.34
CA VAL A 82 15.81 -8.10 2.04
C VAL A 82 15.15 -6.73 2.21
N VAL A 83 14.09 -6.63 3.02
CA VAL A 83 13.41 -5.33 3.27
C VAL A 83 14.37 -4.30 3.86
N GLY A 84 15.26 -4.71 4.77
CA GLY A 84 16.30 -3.84 5.32
C GLY A 84 17.36 -3.42 4.30
N SER A 85 17.57 -4.20 3.24
CA SER A 85 18.50 -3.88 2.15
C SER A 85 17.90 -3.00 1.04
N LEU A 86 16.56 -2.88 0.99
CA LEU A 86 15.85 -2.04 0.02
C LEU A 86 16.03 -0.56 0.33
N LYS A 87 15.97 0.28 -0.71
CA LYS A 87 15.92 1.74 -0.53
C LYS A 87 14.57 2.15 0.09
N LYS A 88 14.52 3.33 0.70
CA LYS A 88 13.28 3.84 1.34
C LYS A 88 12.12 3.89 0.34
N GLU A 89 12.37 4.28 -0.90
CA GLU A 89 11.36 4.32 -1.95
C GLU A 89 10.79 2.93 -2.24
N GLU A 90 11.65 1.92 -2.30
CA GLU A 90 11.26 0.52 -2.53
C GLU A 90 10.52 -0.07 -1.32
N GLN A 91 10.90 0.32 -0.09
CA GLN A 91 10.17 -0.05 1.12
C GLN A 91 8.76 0.55 1.15
N VAL A 92 8.60 1.80 0.73
CA VAL A 92 7.28 2.44 0.61
C VAL A 92 6.44 1.78 -0.48
N GLN A 93 7.04 1.41 -1.60
CA GLN A 93 6.35 0.63 -2.64
C GLN A 93 5.91 -0.74 -2.13
N LEU A 94 6.73 -1.43 -1.34
CA LEU A 94 6.36 -2.69 -0.69
C LEU A 94 5.22 -2.51 0.32
N LEU A 95 5.27 -1.42 1.10
CA LEU A 95 4.20 -1.09 2.03
C LEU A 95 2.88 -0.86 1.29
N GLN A 96 2.92 -0.09 0.19
CA GLN A 96 1.76 0.14 -0.65
C GLN A 96 1.26 -1.13 -1.32
N PHE A 97 2.15 -2.02 -1.74
CA PHE A 97 1.80 -3.32 -2.31
C PHE A 97 1.07 -4.22 -1.30
N THR A 98 1.46 -4.15 -0.03
CA THR A 98 0.91 -5.00 1.03
C THR A 98 -0.33 -4.41 1.70
N THR A 99 -0.40 -3.08 1.79
CA THR A 99 -1.44 -2.37 2.54
C THR A 99 -2.39 -1.53 1.70
N GLY A 100 -2.11 -1.35 0.42
CA GLY A 100 -2.89 -0.50 -0.47
C GLY A 100 -2.73 1.01 -0.20
N THR A 101 -1.88 1.41 0.75
CA THR A 101 -1.58 2.82 1.05
C THR A 101 -0.09 3.01 1.30
N SER A 102 0.43 4.17 0.91
CA SER A 102 1.78 4.60 1.25
C SER A 102 1.84 5.24 2.65
N ARG A 103 0.71 5.39 3.34
CA ARG A 103 0.62 6.09 4.63
C ARG A 103 0.80 5.14 5.81
N VAL A 104 1.81 5.41 6.63
CA VAL A 104 1.87 4.86 7.99
C VAL A 104 0.95 5.70 8.88
N PRO A 105 0.06 5.08 9.67
CA PRO A 105 -0.75 5.79 10.65
C PRO A 105 0.13 6.61 11.60
N TRP A 106 -0.35 7.77 12.06
CA TRP A 106 0.40 8.65 12.97
C TRP A 106 0.79 7.99 14.30
N GLY A 107 0.21 6.83 14.61
CA GLY A 107 0.52 6.00 15.78
C GLY A 107 1.32 4.72 15.47
N GLY A 108 1.98 4.62 14.32
CA GLY A 108 2.80 3.46 13.94
C GLY A 108 2.02 2.32 13.27
N PHE A 109 2.72 1.24 12.94
CA PHE A 109 2.17 0.06 12.25
C PHE A 109 1.18 -0.74 13.11
N SER A 110 1.18 -0.52 14.43
CA SER A 110 0.22 -1.12 15.35
C SER A 110 -1.21 -0.60 15.19
N ASN A 111 -1.39 0.51 14.46
CA ASN A 111 -2.67 1.18 14.21
C ASN A 111 -3.11 1.08 12.74
N LEU A 112 -2.61 0.09 12.00
CA LEU A 112 -3.06 -0.18 10.63
C LEU A 112 -4.56 -0.51 10.63
N CYS A 113 -5.33 0.18 9.78
CA CYS A 113 -6.78 -0.02 9.70
C CYS A 113 -7.13 -0.83 8.45
N GLY A 114 -7.74 -1.99 8.64
CA GLY A 114 -8.44 -2.74 7.60
C GLY A 114 -9.94 -2.35 7.53
N PRO A 115 -10.71 -2.99 6.64
CA PRO A 115 -12.14 -2.74 6.46
C PRO A 115 -12.98 -2.97 7.73
N SER A 116 -12.46 -3.79 8.66
CA SER A 116 -13.14 -4.20 9.90
C SER A 116 -12.59 -3.51 11.17
N GLY A 117 -11.68 -2.53 11.04
CA GLY A 117 -11.04 -1.84 12.17
C GLY A 117 -9.53 -2.06 12.22
N ASN A 118 -8.95 -2.10 13.41
CA ASN A 118 -7.50 -2.28 13.57
C ASN A 118 -7.08 -3.68 13.11
N GLN A 119 -6.24 -3.77 12.09
CA GLN A 119 -5.78 -5.00 11.49
C GLN A 119 -4.29 -4.88 11.18
N LEU A 120 -3.50 -5.81 11.71
CA LEU A 120 -2.05 -5.81 11.56
C LEU A 120 -1.63 -6.46 10.22
N PHE A 121 -0.44 -6.09 9.75
CA PHE A 121 0.16 -6.73 8.59
C PHE A 121 0.38 -8.21 8.87
N THR A 122 -0.12 -9.10 8.00
CA THR A 122 -0.05 -10.56 8.22
C THR A 122 0.71 -11.25 7.09
N ILE A 123 1.69 -12.07 7.46
CA ILE A 123 2.45 -12.91 6.54
C ILE A 123 1.97 -14.37 6.66
N CYS A 124 1.51 -14.92 5.55
CA CYS A 124 1.02 -16.30 5.45
C CYS A 124 1.88 -17.12 4.50
N ARG A 125 2.00 -18.41 4.75
CA ARG A 125 2.57 -19.37 3.79
C ARG A 125 1.56 -19.68 2.69
N SER A 126 1.96 -19.54 1.43
CA SER A 126 1.18 -20.04 0.30
C SER A 126 1.20 -21.56 0.31
N ALA A 127 0.02 -22.18 0.24
CA ALA A 127 -0.13 -23.63 0.26
C ALA A 127 0.33 -24.30 -1.05
N ASP A 128 0.43 -23.54 -2.14
CA ASP A 128 0.70 -24.08 -3.47
C ASP A 128 1.94 -23.42 -4.11
N ASN A 129 2.96 -24.25 -4.30
CA ASN A 129 4.07 -24.11 -5.25
C ASN A 129 5.15 -23.04 -4.95
N THR A 130 6.36 -23.48 -4.62
CA THR A 130 7.60 -22.69 -4.38
C THR A 130 8.11 -21.87 -5.59
N LYS A 131 7.36 -21.84 -6.69
CA LYS A 131 7.69 -21.11 -7.93
C LYS A 131 6.79 -19.88 -8.18
N MET A 132 5.83 -19.61 -7.31
CA MET A 132 4.95 -18.44 -7.48
C MET A 132 5.54 -17.19 -6.84
N LEU A 133 5.33 -16.05 -7.50
CA LEU A 133 5.64 -14.73 -6.94
C LEU A 133 4.75 -14.45 -5.72
N PRO A 134 5.19 -13.60 -4.77
CA PRO A 134 4.39 -13.21 -3.62
C PRO A 134 3.05 -12.61 -4.06
N THR A 135 1.95 -13.04 -3.43
CA THR A 135 0.61 -12.52 -3.69
C THR A 135 0.13 -11.73 -2.49
N SER A 136 -0.39 -10.51 -2.71
CA SER A 136 -0.97 -9.69 -1.64
C SER A 136 -2.50 -9.57 -1.80
N SER A 137 -3.17 -9.46 -0.66
CA SER A 137 -4.58 -9.05 -0.57
C SER A 137 -4.64 -7.77 0.25
N THR A 138 -4.64 -6.63 -0.45
CA THR A 138 -4.56 -5.28 0.14
C THR A 138 -5.75 -4.97 1.05
N CYS A 139 -6.95 -5.47 0.75
CA CYS A 139 -8.12 -5.29 1.62
C CYS A 139 -8.01 -6.02 2.97
N TYR A 140 -7.08 -6.96 3.13
CA TYR A 140 -6.87 -7.67 4.38
C TYR A 140 -5.44 -7.55 4.91
N LEU A 141 -4.62 -6.64 4.35
CA LEU A 141 -3.23 -6.44 4.80
C LEU A 141 -2.42 -7.76 4.83
N ASN A 142 -2.74 -8.69 3.91
CA ASN A 142 -2.18 -10.03 3.87
C ASN A 142 -1.15 -10.15 2.75
N CYS A 143 0.01 -10.70 3.05
CA CYS A 143 1.03 -11.09 2.07
C CYS A 143 1.28 -12.60 2.16
N ALA A 144 1.18 -13.30 1.04
CA ALA A 144 1.49 -14.72 0.93
C ALA A 144 2.88 -14.90 0.30
N LEU A 145 3.76 -15.61 1.01
CA LEU A 145 5.09 -15.99 0.52
C LEU A 145 5.10 -17.46 0.09
N GLY A 146 5.76 -17.76 -1.03
CA GLY A 146 5.94 -19.09 -1.62
C GLY A 146 7.21 -19.81 -1.15
#